data_AF-L7SYI5-F1
#
_entry.id   AF-L7SYI5-F1
#
_cell.length_a   1.000
_cell.length_b   1.000
_cell.length_c   1.000
_cell.angle_alpha   90.00
_cell.angle_beta   90.00
_cell.angle_gamma   90.00
#
_symmetry.space_group_name_H-M   'P 1'
#
loop_
_entity.id
_entity.type
_entity.pdbx_description
1 polymer ?
#
loop_
_entity_poly.entity_id
_entity_poly.type
_entity_poly.pdbx_seq_one_letter_code
_entity_poly.pdbx_strand_id
1 'polypeptide(L)'
;MGVFTKFKLPLIKDSNDSSHVTNVQFLADSMYKHAEQEKAEQQAMIETANLESEYSSLLAIQIQSKYDQVVRIEDQLEGLIEQQKSKLMQLDAQKPGLLTFPGKRASWQRGLQRQQALLQRLYTRLENVLEIKEGMGLHAPLIETMATQKLRAKEPELVEQWEDMKEAARHHQSIMRKKEQKRRQNTAVRVLEQERER
;
A
#
# COMPACT_ATOMS: atom_id res chain seq x y z
N MET A 1 -7.02 30.08 -2.30
CA MET A 1 -8.21 30.51 -3.08
C MET A 1 -9.45 30.16 -2.27
N GLY A 2 -9.83 31.02 -1.33
CA GLY A 2 -10.95 30.77 -0.39
C GLY A 2 -12.29 31.02 -1.06
N VAL A 3 -13.20 30.05 -0.95
CA VAL A 3 -14.56 30.15 -1.51
C VAL A 3 -15.43 30.88 -0.50
N PHE A 4 -15.62 32.18 -0.69
CA PHE A 4 -16.61 32.98 0.05
C PHE A 4 -18.01 32.47 -0.32
N THR A 5 -18.58 31.60 0.50
CA THR A 5 -20.00 31.27 0.45
C THR A 5 -20.79 32.44 1.02
N LYS A 6 -21.45 33.18 0.12
CA LYS A 6 -22.30 34.33 0.46
C LYS A 6 -23.48 33.86 1.33
N PHE A 7 -23.42 34.14 2.63
CA PHE A 7 -24.59 34.13 3.51
C PHE A 7 -25.56 35.23 3.04
N LYS A 8 -26.80 34.85 2.68
CA LYS A 8 -27.86 35.78 2.31
C LYS A 8 -28.63 36.15 3.58
N LEU A 9 -28.43 37.36 4.09
CA LEU A 9 -29.21 37.92 5.21
C LEU A 9 -30.68 38.12 4.79
N PRO A 10 -31.66 37.71 5.62
CA PRO A 10 -33.03 38.21 5.50
C PRO A 10 -33.10 39.65 6.00
N LEU A 11 -33.79 40.50 5.23
CA LEU A 11 -34.08 41.88 5.56
C LEU A 11 -35.04 41.94 6.78
N ILE A 12 -34.58 42.56 7.87
CA ILE A 12 -35.32 42.68 9.13
C ILE A 12 -36.33 43.83 9.00
N LYS A 13 -37.62 43.54 9.28
CA LYS A 13 -38.70 44.53 9.37
C LYS A 13 -39.08 44.66 10.85
N ASP A 14 -38.99 45.88 11.36
CA ASP A 14 -39.16 46.22 12.78
C ASP A 14 -40.50 45.76 13.36
N SER A 15 -40.46 44.91 14.40
CA SER A 15 -41.47 44.85 15.46
C SER A 15 -41.03 43.96 16.64
N ASN A 16 -41.10 44.55 17.84
CA ASN A 16 -41.06 43.92 19.18
C ASN A 16 -39.67 43.47 19.71
N ASP A 17 -39.18 44.19 20.73
CA ASP A 17 -37.82 44.17 21.30
C ASP A 17 -37.42 42.80 21.91
N SER A 18 -38.37 42.08 22.50
CA SER A 18 -38.15 40.72 23.04
C SER A 18 -37.89 39.67 21.96
N SER A 19 -38.47 39.82 20.77
CA SER A 19 -38.33 38.88 19.64
C SER A 19 -37.01 39.07 18.91
N HIS A 20 -36.46 40.28 18.94
CA HIS A 20 -35.15 40.60 18.36
C HIS A 20 -34.02 39.96 19.17
N VAL A 21 -34.07 40.03 20.50
CA VAL A 21 -33.09 39.38 21.40
C VAL A 21 -33.06 37.86 21.21
N THR A 22 -34.23 37.20 21.10
CA THR A 22 -34.31 35.75 20.86
C THR A 22 -33.79 35.33 19.48
N ASN A 23 -33.96 36.17 18.45
CA ASN A 23 -33.49 35.87 17.09
C ASN A 23 -31.97 36.06 16.96
N VAL A 24 -31.43 37.07 17.64
CA VAL A 24 -29.96 37.26 17.78
C VAL A 24 -29.34 36.10 18.56
N GLN A 25 -29.98 35.64 19.63
CA GLN A 25 -29.52 34.48 20.41
C GLN A 25 -29.50 33.20 19.58
N PHE A 26 -30.58 32.94 18.84
CA PHE A 26 -30.68 31.78 17.94
C PHE A 26 -29.61 31.81 16.82
N LEU A 27 -29.36 33.00 16.25
CA LEU A 27 -28.31 33.18 15.26
C LEU A 27 -26.92 32.94 15.87
N ALA A 28 -26.65 33.46 17.07
CA ALA A 28 -25.40 33.23 17.79
C ALA A 28 -25.18 31.75 18.11
N ASP A 29 -26.21 31.05 18.59
CA ASP A 29 -26.16 29.60 18.86
C ASP A 29 -25.95 28.79 17.57
N SER A 30 -26.57 29.20 16.45
CA SER A 30 -26.35 28.59 15.14
C SER A 30 -24.93 28.81 14.64
N MET A 31 -24.36 30.01 14.82
CA MET A 31 -22.99 30.33 14.44
C MET A 31 -21.99 29.55 15.31
N TYR A 32 -22.26 29.42 16.61
CA TYR A 32 -21.43 28.65 17.52
C TYR A 32 -21.44 27.15 17.16
N LYS A 33 -22.61 26.57 16.90
CA LYS A 33 -22.71 25.18 16.43
C LYS A 33 -21.98 24.95 15.10
N HIS A 34 -22.06 25.91 14.17
CA HIS A 34 -21.34 25.83 12.91
C HIS A 34 -19.82 25.86 13.14
N ALA A 35 -19.33 26.74 14.01
CA ALA A 35 -17.92 26.81 14.35
C ALA A 35 -17.41 25.54 15.06
N GLU A 36 -18.21 24.95 15.96
CA GLU A 36 -17.88 23.65 16.56
C GLU A 36 -17.81 22.53 15.53
N GLN A 37 -18.74 22.51 14.57
CA GLN A 37 -18.75 21.53 13.51
C GLN A 37 -17.53 21.68 12.58
N GLU A 38 -17.19 22.91 12.16
CA GLU A 38 -15.98 23.18 11.37
C GLU A 38 -14.71 22.76 12.12
N LYS A 39 -14.62 23.03 13.42
CA LYS A 39 -13.50 22.61 14.25
C LYS A 39 -13.39 21.09 14.29
N ALA A 40 -14.49 20.38 14.48
CA ALA A 40 -14.52 18.92 14.49
C ALA A 40 -14.11 18.33 13.13
N GLU A 41 -14.58 18.93 12.03
CA GLU A 41 -14.19 18.54 10.67
C GLU A 41 -12.69 18.74 10.42
N GLN A 42 -12.12 19.88 10.84
CA GLN A 42 -10.68 20.14 10.74
C GLN A 42 -9.86 19.16 11.59
N GLN A 43 -10.30 18.88 12.81
CA GLN A 43 -9.63 17.93 13.69
C GLN A 43 -9.61 16.52 13.09
N ALA A 44 -10.74 16.06 12.54
CA ALA A 44 -10.81 14.78 11.84
C ALA A 44 -9.88 14.75 10.62
N MET A 45 -9.78 15.84 9.85
CA MET A 45 -8.84 15.93 8.72
C MET A 45 -7.38 15.78 9.19
N ILE A 46 -7.00 16.43 10.30
CA ILE A 46 -5.64 16.32 10.85
C ILE A 46 -5.36 14.88 11.32
N GLU A 47 -6.30 14.27 12.04
CA GLU A 47 -6.17 12.89 12.52
C GLU A 47 -6.00 11.89 11.38
N THR A 48 -6.80 12.02 10.31
CA THR A 48 -6.65 11.17 9.12
C THR A 48 -5.31 11.34 8.42
N ALA A 49 -4.80 12.57 8.29
CA ALA A 49 -3.50 12.84 7.69
C ALA A 49 -2.35 12.26 8.53
N ASN A 50 -2.46 12.34 9.86
CA ASN A 50 -1.48 11.75 10.77
C ASN A 50 -1.47 10.22 10.66
N LEU A 51 -2.65 9.59 10.66
CA LEU A 51 -2.79 8.14 10.50
C LEU A 51 -2.19 7.65 9.17
N GLU A 52 -2.47 8.35 8.06
CA GLU A 52 -1.88 8.05 6.75
C GLU A 52 -0.35 8.16 6.76
N SER A 53 0.16 9.23 7.36
CA SER A 53 1.61 9.46 7.49
C SER A 53 2.29 8.38 8.32
N GLU A 54 1.69 7.99 9.44
CA GLU A 54 2.22 6.96 10.34
C GLU A 54 2.23 5.59 9.66
N TYR A 55 1.09 5.19 9.08
CA TYR A 55 0.98 3.93 8.35
C TYR A 55 1.98 3.85 7.19
N SER A 56 2.05 4.90 6.36
CA SER A 56 2.95 4.93 5.20
C SER A 56 4.43 4.92 5.60
N SER A 57 4.80 5.62 6.67
CA SER A 57 6.16 5.61 7.22
C SER A 57 6.57 4.21 7.68
N LEU A 58 5.74 3.56 8.50
CA LEU A 58 6.04 2.23 9.02
C LEU A 58 6.06 1.17 7.92
N LEU A 59 5.16 1.28 6.94
CA LEU A 59 5.14 0.40 5.78
C LEU A 59 6.43 0.57 4.96
N ALA A 60 6.89 1.79 4.70
CA ALA A 60 8.14 2.05 3.99
C ALA A 60 9.35 1.44 4.71
N ILE A 61 9.41 1.53 6.04
CA ILE A 61 10.44 0.87 6.85
C ILE A 61 10.38 -0.65 6.69
N GLN A 62 9.19 -1.25 6.72
CA GLN A 62 9.07 -2.70 6.52
C GLN A 62 9.45 -3.13 5.10
N ILE A 63 9.08 -2.36 4.08
CA ILE A 63 9.46 -2.60 2.68
C ILE A 63 10.99 -2.57 2.55
N GLN A 64 11.63 -1.52 3.05
CA GLN A 64 13.08 -1.40 3.00
C GLN A 64 13.76 -2.56 3.73
N SER A 65 13.30 -2.91 4.93
CA SER A 65 13.84 -4.03 5.69
C SER A 65 13.73 -5.37 4.94
N LYS A 66 12.65 -5.57 4.18
CA LYS A 66 12.46 -6.77 3.35
C LYS A 66 13.34 -6.75 2.11
N TYR A 67 13.48 -5.61 1.47
CA TYR A 67 14.40 -5.43 0.36
C TYR A 67 15.85 -5.71 0.79
N ASP A 68 16.30 -5.15 1.91
CA ASP A 68 17.65 -5.40 2.46
C ASP A 68 17.85 -6.88 2.81
N GLN A 69 16.78 -7.57 3.26
CA GLN A 69 16.84 -9.00 3.51
C GLN A 69 17.10 -9.80 2.23
N VAL A 70 16.42 -9.43 1.13
CA VAL A 70 16.59 -10.06 -0.18
C VAL A 70 18.01 -9.84 -0.71
N VAL A 71 18.52 -8.60 -0.66
CA VAL A 71 19.88 -8.26 -1.07
C VAL A 71 20.93 -9.05 -0.29
N ARG A 72 20.79 -9.18 1.04
CA ARG A 72 21.73 -10.00 1.83
C ARG A 72 21.71 -11.48 1.43
N ILE A 73 20.56 -12.02 1.07
CA ILE A 73 20.44 -13.41 0.63
C ILE A 73 21.07 -13.60 -0.75
N GLU A 74 20.88 -12.65 -1.66
CA GLU A 74 21.52 -12.59 -2.97
C GLU A 74 23.06 -12.63 -2.81
N ASP A 75 23.63 -11.70 -2.04
CA ASP A 75 25.09 -11.66 -1.77
C ASP A 75 25.62 -12.99 -1.20
N GLN A 76 24.87 -13.60 -0.27
CA GLN A 76 25.23 -14.89 0.31
C GLN A 76 25.19 -16.02 -0.72
N LEU A 77 24.18 -16.04 -1.60
CA LEU A 77 24.06 -17.04 -2.65
C LEU A 77 25.17 -16.89 -3.69
N GLU A 78 25.50 -15.67 -4.11
CA GLU A 78 26.63 -15.38 -5.00
C GLU A 78 27.95 -15.85 -4.39
N GLY A 79 28.19 -15.55 -3.12
CA GLY A 79 29.35 -16.05 -2.39
C GLY A 79 29.42 -17.58 -2.34
N LEU A 80 28.29 -18.25 -2.08
CA LEU A 80 28.22 -19.73 -2.09
C LEU A 80 28.45 -20.31 -3.49
N ILE A 81 27.94 -19.66 -4.54
CA ILE A 81 28.17 -20.06 -5.93
C ILE A 81 29.66 -19.98 -6.26
N GLU A 82 30.33 -18.89 -5.88
CA GLU A 82 31.75 -18.72 -6.17
C GLU A 82 32.62 -19.73 -5.42
N GLN A 83 32.33 -19.97 -4.14
CA GLN A 83 32.97 -21.04 -3.37
C GLN A 83 32.75 -22.41 -4.03
N GLN A 84 31.55 -22.66 -4.56
CA GLN A 84 31.21 -23.93 -5.19
C GLN A 84 31.90 -24.11 -6.55
N LYS A 85 32.06 -23.04 -7.34
CA LYS A 85 32.87 -23.05 -8.56
C LYS A 85 34.33 -23.35 -8.25
N SER A 86 34.90 -22.71 -7.23
CA SER A 86 36.28 -22.97 -6.79
C SER A 86 36.47 -24.44 -6.38
N LYS A 87 35.53 -25.02 -5.61
CA LYS A 87 35.54 -26.45 -5.27
C LYS A 87 35.47 -27.36 -6.49
N LEU A 88 34.66 -27.01 -7.50
CA LEU A 88 34.60 -27.75 -8.76
C LEU A 88 35.92 -27.70 -9.52
N MET A 89 36.57 -26.53 -9.59
CA MET A 89 37.89 -26.38 -10.22
C MET A 89 38.95 -27.20 -9.50
N GLN A 90 38.96 -27.21 -8.16
CA GLN A 90 39.88 -28.04 -7.37
C GLN A 90 39.63 -29.53 -7.60
N LEU A 91 38.36 -29.95 -7.65
CA LEU A 91 38.00 -31.34 -7.90
C LEU A 91 38.38 -31.78 -9.32
N ASP A 92 38.25 -30.90 -10.31
CA ASP A 92 38.70 -31.16 -11.69
C ASP A 92 40.23 -31.21 -11.80
N ALA A 93 40.96 -30.36 -11.06
CA ALA A 93 42.42 -30.44 -10.97
C ALA A 93 42.90 -31.76 -10.32
N GLN A 94 42.10 -32.36 -9.43
CA GLN A 94 42.36 -33.66 -8.80
C GLN A 94 41.82 -34.85 -9.60
N LYS A 95 41.52 -34.65 -10.90
CA LYS A 95 40.98 -35.69 -11.76
C LYS A 95 41.89 -36.93 -11.80
N PRO A 96 41.35 -38.11 -11.48
CA PRO A 96 42.11 -39.33 -11.49
C PRO A 96 42.50 -39.71 -12.93
N GLY A 97 43.79 -40.01 -13.14
CA GLY A 97 44.34 -40.40 -14.46
C GLY A 97 43.82 -41.76 -14.94
N LEU A 98 44.13 -42.12 -16.19
CA LEU A 98 43.60 -43.35 -16.84
C LEU A 98 43.99 -44.65 -16.14
N LEU A 99 45.11 -44.69 -15.40
CA LEU A 99 45.63 -45.87 -14.70
C LEU A 99 45.11 -45.99 -13.25
N THR A 100 44.21 -45.12 -12.82
CA THR A 100 43.67 -45.18 -11.45
C THR A 100 42.63 -46.28 -11.29
N PHE A 101 42.56 -46.86 -10.08
CA PHE A 101 41.58 -47.88 -9.75
C PHE A 101 40.14 -47.42 -10.08
N PRO A 102 39.30 -48.28 -10.70
CA PRO A 102 37.96 -47.90 -11.17
C PRO A 102 37.06 -47.37 -10.05
N GLY A 103 37.21 -47.87 -8.82
CA GLY A 103 36.48 -47.37 -7.65
C GLY A 103 36.81 -45.90 -7.31
N LYS A 104 38.08 -45.48 -7.43
CA LYS A 104 38.49 -44.08 -7.21
C LYS A 104 37.92 -43.18 -8.29
N ARG A 105 37.99 -43.59 -9.55
CA ARG A 105 37.37 -42.86 -10.68
C ARG A 105 35.86 -42.69 -10.50
N ALA A 106 35.14 -43.76 -10.16
CA ALA A 106 33.71 -43.69 -9.90
C ALA A 106 33.36 -42.80 -8.69
N SER A 107 34.18 -42.81 -7.64
CA SER A 107 33.97 -41.92 -6.48
C SER A 107 34.17 -40.44 -6.84
N TRP A 108 35.18 -40.12 -7.64
CA TRP A 108 35.44 -38.78 -8.15
C TRP A 108 34.30 -38.30 -9.05
N GLN A 109 33.84 -39.14 -9.98
CA GLN A 109 32.77 -38.80 -10.91
C GLN A 109 31.44 -38.55 -10.17
N ARG A 110 31.12 -39.35 -9.15
CA ARG A 110 29.98 -39.08 -8.23
C ARG A 110 30.18 -37.81 -7.41
N GLY A 111 31.42 -37.47 -7.04
CA GLY A 111 31.75 -36.20 -6.40
C GLY A 111 31.43 -35.03 -7.32
N LEU A 112 31.95 -35.06 -8.54
CA LEU A 112 31.73 -34.04 -9.58
C LEU A 112 30.23 -33.80 -9.84
N GLN A 113 29.47 -34.86 -10.08
CA GLN A 113 28.02 -34.77 -10.32
C GLN A 113 27.27 -34.15 -9.13
N ARG A 114 27.61 -34.53 -7.90
CA ARG A 114 26.99 -33.95 -6.69
C ARG A 114 27.27 -32.45 -6.57
N GLN A 115 28.52 -32.04 -6.82
CA GLN A 115 28.91 -30.63 -6.76
C GLN A 115 28.28 -29.80 -7.89
N GLN A 116 28.18 -30.35 -9.10
CA GLN A 116 27.46 -29.72 -10.22
C GLN A 116 25.96 -29.57 -9.92
N ALA A 117 25.32 -30.62 -9.38
CA ALA A 117 23.90 -30.56 -9.01
C ALA A 117 23.64 -29.53 -7.91
N LEU A 118 24.55 -29.40 -6.93
CA LEU A 118 24.46 -28.37 -5.91
C LEU A 118 24.58 -26.98 -6.52
N LEU A 119 25.54 -26.77 -7.43
CA LEU A 119 25.73 -25.50 -8.13
C LEU A 119 24.46 -25.08 -8.91
N GLN A 120 23.83 -26.01 -9.64
CA GLN A 120 22.58 -25.72 -10.35
C GLN A 120 21.45 -25.30 -9.39
N ARG A 121 21.32 -25.98 -8.24
CA ARG A 121 20.32 -25.58 -7.22
C ARG A 121 20.60 -24.20 -6.65
N LEU A 122 21.86 -23.80 -6.49
CA LEU A 122 22.22 -22.45 -6.04
C LEU A 122 21.83 -21.40 -7.09
N TYR A 123 22.07 -21.68 -8.39
CA TYR A 123 21.63 -20.79 -9.46
C TYR A 123 20.12 -20.61 -9.51
N THR A 124 19.35 -21.70 -9.44
CA THR A 124 17.87 -21.60 -9.37
C THR A 124 17.41 -20.81 -8.15
N ARG A 125 18.08 -20.95 -7.00
CA ARG A 125 17.76 -20.17 -5.82
C ARG A 125 18.07 -18.68 -6.00
N LEU A 126 19.19 -18.36 -6.63
CA LEU A 126 19.56 -16.98 -6.93
C LEU A 126 18.55 -16.34 -7.90
N GLU A 127 18.18 -17.07 -8.96
CA GLU A 127 17.14 -16.65 -9.91
C GLU A 127 15.82 -16.34 -9.18
N ASN A 128 15.34 -17.25 -8.32
CA ASN A 128 14.14 -16.99 -7.53
C ASN A 128 14.25 -15.74 -6.64
N VAL A 129 15.43 -15.50 -6.05
CA VAL A 129 15.66 -14.32 -5.18
C VAL A 129 15.66 -13.03 -6.02
N LEU A 130 16.24 -13.06 -7.21
CA LEU A 130 16.20 -11.94 -8.17
C LEU A 130 14.77 -11.67 -8.66
N GLU A 131 13.99 -12.71 -8.98
CA GLU A 131 12.57 -12.54 -9.33
C GLU A 131 11.78 -11.88 -8.20
N ILE A 132 12.02 -12.29 -6.95
CA ILE A 132 11.39 -11.67 -5.77
C ILE A 132 11.82 -10.21 -5.60
N LYS A 133 13.10 -9.90 -5.83
CA LYS A 133 13.67 -8.55 -5.74
C LYS A 133 13.07 -7.60 -6.78
N GLU A 134 12.94 -8.08 -8.01
CA GLU A 134 12.50 -7.31 -9.16
C GLU A 134 10.97 -7.30 -9.31
N GLY A 135 10.27 -8.17 -8.56
CA GLY A 135 8.80 -8.32 -8.64
C GLY A 135 8.33 -8.87 -9.98
N MET A 136 9.19 -9.62 -10.68
CA MET A 136 8.90 -10.22 -12.00
C MET A 136 8.31 -11.64 -11.86
N GLY A 137 7.64 -12.11 -12.91
CA GLY A 137 7.15 -13.48 -13.00
C GLY A 137 5.89 -13.75 -12.17
N LEU A 138 5.84 -14.91 -11.51
CA LEU A 138 4.71 -15.32 -10.64
C LEU A 138 4.60 -14.45 -9.37
N HIS A 139 5.68 -13.73 -9.04
CA HIS A 139 5.84 -12.98 -7.80
C HIS A 139 5.54 -11.48 -8.04
N ALA A 140 4.27 -11.14 -8.27
CA ALA A 140 3.76 -9.76 -8.12
C ALA A 140 4.30 -9.12 -6.81
N PRO A 141 4.49 -7.80 -6.69
CA PRO A 141 5.29 -7.10 -5.66
C PRO A 141 5.28 -7.78 -4.28
N LEU A 142 6.14 -8.79 -4.13
CA LEU A 142 6.03 -9.75 -3.04
C LEU A 142 6.61 -9.14 -1.77
N ILE A 143 7.61 -8.28 -1.94
CA ILE A 143 8.24 -7.51 -0.87
C ILE A 143 7.19 -6.64 -0.17
N GLU A 144 6.37 -5.90 -0.91
CA GLU A 144 5.30 -5.06 -0.37
C GLU A 144 4.21 -5.90 0.31
N THR A 145 3.87 -7.05 -0.26
CA THR A 145 2.91 -7.98 0.33
C THR A 145 3.43 -8.53 1.67
N MET A 146 4.68 -8.99 1.71
CA MET A 146 5.35 -9.47 2.91
C MET A 146 5.54 -8.35 3.95
N ALA A 147 5.82 -7.13 3.50
CA ALA A 147 5.94 -5.96 4.36
C ALA A 147 4.60 -5.60 5.00
N THR A 148 3.51 -5.58 4.22
CA THR A 148 2.15 -5.37 4.72
C THR A 148 1.75 -6.44 5.74
N GLN A 149 2.00 -7.72 5.44
CA GLN A 149 1.75 -8.81 6.40
C GLN A 149 2.59 -8.66 7.67
N LYS A 150 3.85 -8.22 7.54
CA LYS A 150 4.73 -7.99 8.68
C LYS A 150 4.26 -6.81 9.53
N LEU A 151 3.77 -5.75 8.89
CA LEU A 151 3.20 -4.58 9.57
C LEU A 151 1.94 -4.99 10.33
N ARG A 152 1.01 -5.73 9.70
CA ARG A 152 -0.20 -6.25 10.35
C ARG A 152 0.11 -7.13 11.58
N ALA A 153 1.20 -7.89 11.53
CA ALA A 153 1.62 -8.70 12.67
C ALA A 153 2.29 -7.90 13.80
N LYS A 154 2.83 -6.71 13.52
CA LYS A 154 3.51 -5.84 14.51
C LYS A 154 2.56 -4.82 15.11
N GLU A 155 1.81 -4.14 14.26
CA GLU A 155 0.93 -3.01 14.59
C GLU A 155 -0.49 -3.29 14.06
N PRO A 156 -1.21 -4.28 14.61
CA PRO A 156 -2.53 -4.66 14.09
C PRO A 156 -3.54 -3.52 14.18
N GLU A 157 -3.53 -2.75 15.28
CA GLU A 157 -4.47 -1.64 15.51
C GLU A 157 -4.31 -0.51 14.47
N LEU A 158 -3.07 -0.14 14.14
CA LEU A 158 -2.78 0.87 13.13
C LEU A 158 -3.28 0.43 11.74
N VAL A 159 -3.06 -0.85 11.41
CA VAL A 159 -3.52 -1.42 10.14
C VAL A 159 -5.04 -1.46 10.08
N GLU A 160 -5.71 -1.85 11.15
CA GLU A 160 -7.17 -1.87 11.25
C GLU A 160 -7.76 -0.46 11.08
N GLN A 161 -7.25 0.53 11.83
CA GLN A 161 -7.70 1.92 11.71
C GLN A 161 -7.51 2.49 10.30
N TRP A 162 -6.39 2.16 9.65
CA TRP A 162 -6.12 2.55 8.27
C TRP A 162 -7.07 1.86 7.27
N GLU A 163 -7.33 0.58 7.45
CA GLU A 163 -8.26 -0.20 6.61
C GLU A 163 -9.70 0.32 6.73
N ASP A 164 -10.15 0.60 7.95
CA ASP A 164 -11.45 1.20 8.26
C ASP A 164 -11.58 2.57 7.60
N MET A 165 -10.56 3.42 7.73
CA MET A 165 -10.53 4.73 7.09
C MET A 165 -10.64 4.61 5.56
N LYS A 166 -9.93 3.67 4.94
CA LYS A 166 -10.03 3.40 3.49
C LYS A 166 -11.39 2.84 3.09
N GLU A 167 -11.99 1.98 3.90
CA GLU A 167 -13.32 1.45 3.63
C GLU A 167 -14.39 2.55 3.70
N ALA A 168 -14.34 3.39 4.74
CA ALA A 168 -15.22 4.55 4.87
C ALA A 168 -15.10 5.49 3.66
N ALA A 169 -13.87 5.77 3.22
CA ALA A 169 -13.60 6.58 2.03
C ALA A 169 -14.18 5.95 0.74
N ARG A 170 -13.99 4.63 0.54
CA ARG A 170 -14.56 3.91 -0.61
C ARG A 170 -16.08 3.92 -0.59
N HIS A 171 -16.67 3.66 0.57
CA HIS A 171 -18.12 3.70 0.76
C HIS A 171 -18.67 5.09 0.45
N HIS A 172 -18.04 6.14 0.98
CA HIS A 172 -18.39 7.53 0.68
C HIS A 172 -18.31 7.85 -0.81
N GLN A 173 -17.22 7.50 -1.49
CA GLN A 173 -17.07 7.68 -2.94
C GLN A 173 -18.17 6.95 -3.71
N SER A 174 -18.52 5.72 -3.32
CA SER A 174 -19.59 4.96 -3.97
C SER A 174 -20.96 5.64 -3.84
N ILE A 175 -21.26 6.22 -2.67
CA ILE A 175 -22.49 6.99 -2.42
C ILE A 175 -22.50 8.26 -3.28
N MET A 176 -21.39 8.99 -3.32
CA MET A 176 -21.30 10.23 -4.11
C MET A 176 -21.50 9.95 -5.61
N ARG A 177 -20.90 8.88 -6.14
CA ARG A 177 -21.13 8.44 -7.53
C ARG A 177 -22.61 8.14 -7.81
N LYS A 178 -23.29 7.41 -6.92
CA LYS A 178 -24.73 7.12 -7.04
C LYS A 178 -25.57 8.39 -7.00
N LYS A 179 -25.27 9.34 -6.09
CA LYS A 179 -25.96 10.64 -6.01
C LYS A 179 -25.77 11.44 -7.28
N GLU A 180 -24.55 11.50 -7.81
CA GLU A 180 -24.26 12.21 -9.05
C GLU A 180 -24.99 11.62 -10.25
N GLN A 181 -25.02 10.29 -10.38
CA GLN A 181 -25.76 9.59 -11.44
C GLN A 181 -27.26 9.90 -11.38
N LYS A 182 -27.87 9.89 -10.19
CA LYS A 182 -29.27 10.29 -10.00
C LYS A 182 -29.52 11.75 -10.38
N ARG A 183 -28.61 12.67 -10.03
CA ARG A 183 -28.72 14.09 -10.42
C ARG A 183 -28.69 14.23 -11.94
N ARG A 184 -27.78 13.53 -12.63
CA ARG A 184 -27.70 13.53 -14.10
C ARG A 184 -28.98 12.97 -14.75
N GLN A 185 -29.53 11.88 -14.22
CA GLN A 185 -30.79 11.30 -14.70
C GLN A 185 -31.98 12.25 -14.50
N ASN A 186 -32.12 12.85 -13.31
CA ASN A 186 -33.20 13.81 -13.04
C ASN A 186 -33.12 15.06 -13.93
N THR A 187 -31.90 15.55 -14.21
CA THR A 187 -31.71 16.67 -15.15
C THR A 187 -32.10 16.28 -16.57
N ALA A 188 -31.71 15.09 -17.03
CA ALA A 188 -32.08 14.60 -18.36
C ALA A 188 -33.60 14.41 -18.53
N VAL A 189 -34.27 13.86 -17.52
CA VAL A 189 -35.75 13.71 -17.53
C VAL A 189 -36.43 15.07 -17.59
N ARG A 190 -36.00 16.05 -16.80
CA ARG A 190 -36.55 17.41 -16.83
C ARG A 190 -36.38 18.11 -18.18
N VAL A 191 -35.26 17.89 -18.86
CA VAL A 191 -35.02 18.45 -20.21
C VAL A 191 -35.98 17.84 -21.22
N LEU A 192 -36.18 16.51 -21.18
CA LEU A 192 -37.13 15.82 -22.06
C LEU A 192 -38.59 16.21 -21.79
N GLU A 193 -38.97 16.48 -20.54
CA GLU A 193 -40.29 17.01 -20.20
C GLU A 193 -40.48 18.43 -20.75
N GLN A 194 -39.48 19.30 -20.64
CA GLN A 194 -39.51 20.65 -21.22
C GLN A 194 -39.55 20.67 -22.74
N GLU A 195 -39.01 19.66 -23.42
CA GLU A 195 -39.09 19.49 -24.87
C GLU A 195 -40.45 18.95 -25.34
N ARG A 196 -41.16 18.19 -24.49
CA ARG A 196 -42.53 17.70 -24.78
C ARG A 196 -43.62 18.75 -24.59
N GLU A 197 -43.37 19.77 -23.78
CA GLU A 197 -44.30 20.87 -23.49
C GLU A 197 -44.19 22.06 -24.46
N ARG A 198 -43.33 21.95 -25.49
CA ARG A 198 -43.18 22.93 -26.59
C ARG A 198 -43.79 22.40 -27.89
#